data_AF-A0A967I3N1-F1
#
_entry.id   AF-A0A967I3N1-F1
#
_cell.length_a   1.000
_cell.length_b   1.000
_cell.length_c   1.000
_cell.angle_alpha   90.00
_cell.angle_beta   90.00
_cell.angle_gamma   90.00
#
_symmetry.space_group_name_H-M   'P 1'
#
loop_
_entity.id
_entity.type
_entity.pdbx_description
1 polymer ?
#
loop_
_entity_poly.entity_id
_entity_poly.type
_entity_poly.pdbx_seq_one_letter_code
_entity_poly.pdbx_strand_id
1 'polypeptide(L)'
;MSVLEMIRKSMLASLGAAVVTKEKVEEATRRWVDEGKISKDEAEKLAHDLVESGRHQWEDIQEKMTETVRKGLDTFDIGSKREFQDLKEQVENLEKRLAALEKMKEE
;
A
#
# COMPACT_ATOMS: atom_id res chain seq x y z
N MET A 1 0.16 -16.15 1.63
CA MET A 1 -0.24 -14.79 2.07
C MET A 1 0.85 -13.83 1.67
N SER A 2 0.51 -12.74 0.99
CA SER A 2 1.49 -11.74 0.55
C SER A 2 1.99 -10.93 1.74
N VAL A 3 3.29 -10.64 1.81
CA VAL A 3 3.91 -9.78 2.85
C VAL A 3 3.22 -8.40 2.89
N LEU A 4 2.77 -7.91 1.74
CA LEU A 4 2.02 -6.66 1.60
C LEU A 4 0.67 -6.70 2.35
N GLU A 5 -0.03 -7.84 2.32
CA GLU A 5 -1.30 -8.01 3.04
C GLU A 5 -1.11 -8.03 4.56
N MET A 6 0.02 -8.60 5.03
CA MET A 6 0.34 -8.64 6.44
C MET A 6 0.65 -7.24 6.99
N ILE A 7 1.37 -6.42 6.23
CA ILE A 7 1.66 -5.02 6.56
C ILE A 7 0.39 -4.16 6.57
N ARG A 8 -0.50 -4.34 5.57
CA ARG A 8 -1.79 -3.61 5.56
C ARG A 8 -2.64 -3.96 6.77
N LYS A 9 -2.74 -5.25 7.10
CA LYS A 9 -3.52 -5.71 8.26
C LYS A 9 -2.91 -5.24 9.58
N SER A 10 -1.58 -5.26 9.72
CA SER A 10 -0.92 -4.76 10.93
C SER A 10 -1.08 -3.25 11.08
N MET A 11 -0.98 -2.47 10.00
CA MET A 11 -1.24 -1.02 10.04
C MET A 11 -2.68 -0.70 10.45
N LEU A 12 -3.67 -1.39 9.87
CA LEU A 12 -5.08 -1.21 10.24
C LEU A 12 -5.33 -1.58 11.72
N ALA A 13 -4.62 -2.60 12.24
CA ALA A 13 -4.67 -2.94 13.65
C ALA A 13 -3.94 -1.91 14.55
N SER A 14 -2.85 -1.30 14.06
CA SER A 14 -2.11 -0.25 14.77
C SER A 14 -2.87 1.07 14.88
N LEU A 15 -3.84 1.33 13.99
CA LEU A 15 -4.76 2.47 14.12
C LEU A 15 -5.74 2.33 15.30
N GLY A 16 -5.76 1.17 15.96
CA GLY A 16 -6.56 0.90 17.15
C GLY A 16 -7.98 0.42 16.85
N ALA A 17 -8.71 0.06 17.90
CA ALA A 17 -10.06 -0.52 17.80
C ALA A 17 -11.13 0.43 17.23
N ALA A 18 -10.78 1.70 16.99
CA ALA A 18 -11.66 2.73 16.46
C ALA A 18 -11.21 3.13 15.05
N VAL A 19 -11.37 2.23 14.08
CA VAL A 19 -11.40 2.67 12.69
C VAL A 19 -12.54 3.68 12.55
N VAL A 20 -12.20 4.93 12.22
CA VAL A 20 -13.19 5.97 11.96
C VAL A 20 -13.90 5.63 10.66
N THR A 21 -15.09 5.02 10.77
CA THR A 21 -15.97 4.75 9.62
C THR A 21 -17.02 5.84 9.49
N LYS A 22 -17.63 5.93 8.31
CA LYS A 22 -18.77 6.81 8.06
C LYS A 22 -19.87 6.62 9.12
N GLU A 23 -20.21 5.37 9.47
CA GLU A 23 -21.22 5.08 10.49
C GLU A 23 -20.85 5.64 11.87
N LYS A 24 -19.56 5.60 12.23
CA LYS A 24 -19.07 6.13 13.51
C LYS A 24 -19.08 7.64 13.56
N VAL A 25 -18.74 8.29 12.44
CA VAL A 25 -18.82 9.75 12.31
C VAL A 25 -20.27 10.20 12.46
N GLU A 26 -21.20 9.55 11.76
CA GLU A 26 -22.61 9.88 11.86
C GLU A 26 -23.22 9.58 13.24
N GLU A 27 -22.80 8.50 13.92
CA GLU A 27 -23.21 8.21 15.30
C GLU A 27 -22.74 9.33 16.26
N ALA A 28 -21.50 9.80 16.09
CA ALA A 28 -20.93 10.85 16.91
C ALA A 28 -21.64 12.20 16.71
N THR A 29 -21.89 12.61 15.47
CA THR A 29 -22.61 13.85 15.18
C THR A 29 -24.07 13.79 15.63
N ARG A 30 -24.74 12.63 15.50
CA ARG A 30 -26.10 12.45 16.05
C ARG A 30 -26.15 12.63 17.56
N ARG A 31 -25.19 12.10 18.32
CA ARG A 31 -25.12 12.34 19.78
C ARG A 31 -25.00 13.82 20.12
N TRP A 32 -24.22 14.57 19.34
CA TRP A 32 -24.07 16.01 19.58
C TRP A 32 -25.35 16.79 19.28
N VAL A 33 -26.18 16.34 18.35
CA VAL A 33 -27.53 16.88 18.13
C VAL A 33 -28.42 16.58 19.33
N ASP A 34 -28.42 15.33 19.81
CA ASP A 34 -29.25 14.89 20.95
C ASP A 34 -28.87 15.63 22.24
N GLU A 35 -27.59 15.94 22.42
CA GLU A 35 -27.05 16.74 23.53
C GLU A 35 -27.28 18.26 23.33
N GLY A 36 -27.86 18.69 22.21
CA GLY A 36 -28.12 20.09 21.88
C GLY A 36 -26.86 20.92 21.61
N LYS A 37 -25.72 20.27 21.33
CA LYS A 37 -24.43 20.92 21.08
C LYS A 37 -24.31 21.47 19.65
N ILE A 38 -24.99 20.83 18.69
CA ILE A 38 -25.03 21.24 17.29
C ILE A 38 -26.44 21.05 16.73
N SER A 39 -26.80 21.83 15.71
CA SER A 39 -28.03 21.62 14.95
C SER A 39 -27.93 20.41 14.01
N LYS A 40 -29.09 19.93 13.51
CA LYS A 40 -29.12 18.84 12.52
C LYS A 40 -28.37 19.21 11.24
N ASP A 41 -28.50 20.45 10.77
CA ASP A 41 -27.82 20.92 9.57
C ASP A 41 -26.29 20.97 9.77
N GLU A 42 -25.83 21.41 10.94
CA GLU A 42 -24.40 21.39 11.29
C GLU A 42 -23.85 19.96 11.39
N ALA A 43 -24.63 19.04 11.94
CA ALA A 43 -24.26 17.62 12.05
C ALA A 43 -24.08 16.96 10.69
N GLU A 44 -24.98 17.23 9.75
CA GLU A 44 -24.94 16.67 8.40
C GLU A 44 -23.74 17.22 7.61
N LYS A 45 -23.49 18.52 7.72
CA LYS A 45 -22.33 19.16 7.10
C LYS A 45 -21.00 18.67 7.68
N LEU A 46 -20.91 18.58 9.01
CA LEU A 46 -19.69 18.11 9.68
C LEU A 46 -19.39 16.64 9.35
N ALA A 47 -20.42 15.78 9.31
CA ALA A 47 -20.26 14.38 8.94
C ALA A 47 -19.76 14.24 7.50
N HIS A 48 -20.34 15.02 6.58
CA HIS A 48 -19.90 15.08 5.19
C HIS A 48 -18.42 15.51 5.08
N ASP A 49 -18.07 16.63 5.70
CA ASP A 49 -16.71 17.21 5.61
C ASP A 49 -15.65 16.28 6.22
N LEU A 50 -15.97 15.59 7.32
CA LEU A 50 -15.06 14.61 7.93
C LEU A 50 -14.83 13.39 7.04
N VAL A 51 -15.87 12.91 6.37
CA VAL A 51 -15.76 11.75 5.45
C VAL A 51 -15.00 12.14 4.19
N GLU A 52 -15.29 13.29 3.59
CA GLU A 52 -14.58 13.82 2.42
C GLU A 52 -13.10 14.08 2.72
N SER A 53 -12.80 14.80 3.80
CA SER A 53 -11.42 15.08 4.22
C SER A 53 -10.64 13.80 4.54
N GLY A 54 -11.30 12.84 5.19
CA GLY A 54 -10.71 11.53 5.47
C GLY A 54 -10.37 10.77 4.19
N ARG A 55 -11.23 10.83 3.17
CA ARG A 55 -10.98 10.21 1.86
C ARG A 55 -9.80 10.84 1.15
N HIS A 56 -9.74 12.17 1.08
CA HIS A 56 -8.63 12.88 0.44
C HIS A 56 -7.30 12.58 1.14
N GLN A 57 -7.27 12.62 2.47
CA GLN A 57 -6.07 12.27 3.23
C GLN A 57 -5.65 10.82 3.01
N TRP A 58 -6.61 9.89 2.85
CA TRP A 58 -6.30 8.50 2.56
C TRP A 58 -5.64 8.33 1.19
N GLU A 59 -6.13 9.04 0.17
CA GLU A 59 -5.53 9.04 -1.18
C GLU A 59 -4.09 9.59 -1.15
N ASP A 60 -3.86 10.72 -0.46
CA ASP A 60 -2.53 11.31 -0.27
C ASP A 60 -1.57 10.36 0.46
N ILE A 61 -2.06 9.68 1.50
CA ILE A 61 -1.28 8.69 2.26
C ILE A 61 -0.94 7.48 1.37
N GLN A 62 -1.88 7.00 0.55
CA GLN A 62 -1.63 5.88 -0.36
C GLN A 62 -0.54 6.22 -1.39
N GLU A 63 -0.56 7.45 -1.93
CA GLU A 63 0.45 7.90 -2.88
C GLU A 63 1.83 8.01 -2.22
N LYS A 64 1.93 8.71 -1.09
CA LYS A 64 3.17 8.85 -0.32
C LYS A 64 3.73 7.51 0.16
N MET A 65 2.85 6.60 0.57
CA MET A 65 3.26 5.26 1.01
C MET A 65 3.82 4.45 -0.17
N THR A 66 3.17 4.52 -1.34
CA THR A 66 3.65 3.85 -2.55
C THR A 66 5.02 4.39 -2.96
N GLU A 67 5.19 5.71 -2.92
CA GLU A 67 6.47 6.37 -3.20
C GLU A 67 7.56 5.98 -2.19
N THR A 68 7.22 5.96 -0.89
CA THR A 68 8.15 5.56 0.18
C THR A 68 8.59 4.11 0.04
N VAL A 69 7.66 3.21 -0.29
CA VAL A 69 7.98 1.80 -0.55
C VAL A 69 8.85 1.66 -1.79
N ARG A 70 8.55 2.36 -2.89
CA ARG A 70 9.40 2.37 -4.09
C ARG A 70 10.82 2.86 -3.77
N LYS A 71 10.94 4.03 -3.13
CA LYS A 71 12.23 4.59 -2.69
C LYS A 71 12.98 3.65 -1.76
N GLY A 72 12.28 2.98 -0.84
CA GLY A 72 12.85 1.97 0.04
C GLY A 72 13.41 0.79 -0.76
N LEU A 73 12.63 0.25 -1.70
CA LEU A 73 13.08 -0.85 -2.56
C LEU A 73 14.31 -0.46 -3.40
N ASP A 74 14.33 0.76 -3.96
CA ASP A 74 15.47 1.30 -4.70
C ASP A 74 16.70 1.48 -3.79
N THR A 75 16.50 1.88 -2.53
CA THR A 75 17.59 2.13 -1.56
C THR A 75 18.14 0.84 -0.96
N PHE A 76 17.31 -0.19 -0.80
CA PHE A 76 17.71 -1.46 -0.18
C PHE A 76 18.48 -2.40 -1.12
N ASP A 77 18.81 -1.97 -2.35
CA ASP A 77 19.47 -2.79 -3.39
C ASP A 77 18.76 -4.15 -3.59
N ILE A 78 17.45 -4.18 -3.30
CA ILE A 78 16.60 -5.34 -3.52
C ILE A 78 16.29 -5.30 -5.00
N GLY A 79 17.16 -5.96 -5.78
CA GLY A 79 17.01 -6.10 -7.22
C GLY A 79 15.56 -6.42 -7.58
N SER A 80 15.02 -5.64 -8.51
CA SER A 80 13.67 -5.81 -9.00
C SER A 80 13.50 -7.24 -9.55
N LYS A 81 12.27 -7.75 -9.52
CA LYS A 81 11.95 -9.05 -10.15
C LYS A 81 12.39 -9.09 -11.64
N ARG A 82 12.41 -7.92 -12.28
CA ARG A 82 12.88 -7.74 -13.66
C ARG A 82 14.39 -7.96 -13.79
N GLU A 83 15.19 -7.32 -12.95
CA GLU A 83 16.65 -7.51 -12.96
C GLU A 83 17.03 -8.97 -12.68
N PHE A 84 16.29 -9.65 -11.79
CA PHE A 84 16.48 -11.08 -11.56
C PHE A 84 16.16 -11.93 -12.80
N GLN A 85 15.11 -11.59 -13.55
CA GLN A 85 14.77 -12.27 -14.80
C GLN A 85 15.81 -12.01 -15.89
N ASP A 86 16.26 -10.77 -16.05
CA ASP A 86 17.28 -10.40 -17.02
C ASP A 86 18.60 -11.14 -16.72
N LEU A 87 18.98 -11.23 -15.44
CA LEU A 87 20.17 -11.99 -15.02
C LEU A 87 20.01 -13.50 -15.29
N LYS A 88 18.82 -14.05 -15.05
CA LYS A 88 18.51 -15.46 -15.35
C LYS A 88 18.64 -15.76 -16.84
N GLU A 89 18.11 -14.90 -17.72
CA GLU A 89 18.22 -15.08 -19.17
C GLU A 89 19.69 -14.99 -19.63
N GLN A 90 20.46 -14.08 -19.05
CA GLN A 90 21.91 -13.99 -19.34
C GLN A 90 22.65 -15.27 -18.93
N VAL A 91 22.33 -15.82 -17.75
CA VAL A 91 22.91 -17.08 -17.27
C VAL A 91 22.54 -18.23 -18.22
N GLU A 92 21.26 -18.39 -18.58
CA GLU A 92 20.83 -19.44 -19.51
C GLU A 92 21.52 -19.33 -20.90
N ASN A 93 21.74 -18.11 -21.39
CA ASN A 93 22.45 -17.89 -22.64
C ASN A 93 23.95 -18.25 -22.53
N LEU A 94 24.58 -17.91 -21.41
CA LEU A 94 25.98 -18.28 -21.14
C LEU A 94 26.14 -19.80 -21.04
N GLU A 95 25.22 -20.48 -20.35
CA GLU A 95 25.20 -21.95 -20.24
C GLU A 95 25.08 -22.61 -21.62
N LYS A 96 24.20 -22.11 -22.50
CA LYS A 96 24.07 -22.62 -23.87
C LYS A 96 25.35 -22.44 -24.69
N ARG A 97 26.01 -21.28 -24.56
CA ARG A 97 27.28 -20.99 -25.25
C ARG A 97 28.41 -21.86 -24.73
N LEU A 98 28.48 -22.08 -23.43
CA LEU A 98 29.45 -22.99 -22.81
C LEU A 98 29.24 -24.43 -23.32
N ALA A 99 28.01 -24.94 -23.29
CA ALA A 99 27.70 -26.26 -23.80
C ALA A 99 28.04 -26.43 -25.29
N ALA A 100 27.86 -25.38 -26.11
CA ALA A 100 28.26 -25.39 -27.51
C ALA A 100 29.79 -25.42 -27.67
N LEU A 101 30.53 -24.61 -26.89
CA LEU A 101 31.99 -24.58 -26.91
C LEU A 101 32.62 -25.88 -26.40
N GLU A 102 32.04 -26.50 -25.37
CA GLU A 102 32.48 -27.79 -24.85
C GLU A 102 32.30 -28.91 -25.89
N LYS A 103 31.17 -28.93 -26.61
CA LYS A 103 30.95 -29.86 -27.72
C LYS A 103 31.95 -29.68 -28.87
N MET A 104 32.33 -28.43 -29.18
CA MET A 104 33.33 -28.14 -30.22
C MET A 104 34.76 -28.51 -29.81
N LYS A 105 35.00 -28.83 -28.53
CA LYS A 105 36.33 -29.20 -28.01
C LYS A 105 36.50 -30.71 -27.84
N GLU A 106 35.41 -31.47 -27.88
CA GLU A 106 35.38 -32.94 -27.86
C GLU A 106 35.36 -33.58 -29.26
N GLU A 107 35.09 -32.81 -30.31
CA GLU A 107 35.31 -33.17 -31.73
C GLU A 107 36.74 -32.81 -32.19
#